data_AF-H5U6Q9-F1
#
_entry.id   AF-H5U6Q9-F1
#
_cell.length_a   1.000
_cell.length_b   1.000
_cell.length_c   1.000
_cell.angle_alpha   90.00
_cell.angle_beta   90.00
_cell.angle_gamma   90.00
#
_symmetry.space_group_name_H-M   'P 1'
#
loop_
_entity.id
_entity.type
_entity.pdbx_description
1 polymer ?
#
loop_
_entity_poly.entity_id
_entity_poly.type
_entity_poly.pdbx_seq_one_letter_code
_entity_poly.pdbx_strand_id
1 'polypeptide(L)'
;MEPGSWSGQHPQAPQYPQGQDYTQSREYRQSQEHPEAQRYSHKQEYPQTFQQSQYPTDAQQGTTEFWLDSGAALPRREWQHKTRVPVIVGTSIAMVVFAGLAVFAIVLGISYTPQFTAIGGVPVSCESWETTANGGTISDKTVVTIYSETGGKLATAPLERHSTEQNQCVLRFSAKGVDASKSGYVVHLGDTFAQPVSGSALERGVVFRPTS
;
A
#
# COMPACT_ATOMS: atom_id res chain seq x y z
N MET A 1 -27.44 -31.92 53.07
CA MET A 1 -26.55 -30.79 53.40
C MET A 1 -25.16 -31.18 52.92
N GLU A 2 -24.79 -30.69 51.75
CA GLU A 2 -23.42 -30.61 51.22
C GLU A 2 -23.52 -29.74 49.96
N PRO A 3 -23.04 -28.48 49.96
CA PRO A 3 -23.01 -27.65 48.76
C PRO A 3 -21.74 -27.97 47.96
N GLY A 4 -21.91 -28.71 46.86
CA GLY A 4 -20.86 -28.95 45.87
C GLY A 4 -20.48 -27.65 45.17
N SER A 5 -19.29 -27.17 45.51
CA SER A 5 -18.56 -26.04 44.96
C SER A 5 -18.50 -26.04 43.42
N TRP A 6 -19.07 -25.02 42.79
CA TRP A 6 -18.85 -24.68 41.38
C TRP A 6 -17.49 -23.99 41.22
N SER A 7 -16.45 -24.76 40.93
CA SER A 7 -15.17 -24.20 40.46
C SER A 7 -15.28 -23.85 38.98
N GLY A 8 -15.82 -22.65 38.70
CA GLY A 8 -15.78 -22.03 37.39
C GLY A 8 -14.33 -21.73 36.98
N GLN A 9 -13.81 -22.53 36.05
CA GLN A 9 -12.57 -22.21 35.36
C GLN A 9 -12.87 -21.13 34.31
N HIS A 10 -12.69 -19.87 34.70
CA HIS A 10 -12.60 -18.76 33.75
C HIS A 10 -11.31 -18.93 32.92
N PRO A 11 -11.37 -18.91 31.57
CA PRO A 11 -10.19 -18.70 30.75
C PRO A 11 -9.59 -17.34 31.09
N GLN A 12 -8.30 -17.32 31.41
CA GLN A 12 -7.55 -16.09 31.62
C GLN A 12 -7.54 -15.28 30.31
N ALA A 13 -8.07 -14.05 30.36
CA ALA A 13 -7.96 -13.11 29.25
C ALA A 13 -6.47 -12.78 29.00
N PRO A 14 -6.03 -12.66 27.73
CA PRO A 14 -4.71 -12.12 27.44
C PRO A 14 -4.60 -10.71 28.04
N GLN A 15 -3.59 -10.50 28.89
CA GLN A 15 -3.19 -9.18 29.36
C GLN A 15 -2.67 -8.38 28.15
N TYR A 16 -3.45 -7.42 27.69
CA TYR A 16 -2.98 -6.40 26.74
C TYR A 16 -2.09 -5.40 27.48
N PRO A 17 -0.89 -5.05 26.96
CA PRO A 17 -0.22 -3.85 27.43
C PRO A 17 -1.07 -2.62 27.10
N GLN A 18 -1.37 -1.85 28.14
CA GLN A 18 -1.97 -0.53 28.02
C GLN A 18 -1.09 0.42 27.20
N GLY A 19 -1.74 1.12 26.27
CA GLY A 19 -1.58 2.56 26.06
C GLY A 19 -0.17 3.09 25.81
N GLN A 20 0.15 3.29 24.53
CA GLN A 20 0.86 4.50 24.14
C GLN A 20 0.05 5.22 23.07
N ASP A 21 -0.55 6.30 23.54
CA ASP A 21 -1.16 7.36 22.78
C ASP A 21 -0.05 8.10 22.02
N TYR A 22 -0.09 8.04 20.69
CA TYR A 22 0.57 9.02 19.84
C TYR A 22 -0.33 9.33 18.66
N THR A 23 -1.35 10.15 18.91
CA THR A 23 -1.68 11.19 17.93
C THR A 23 -0.47 12.12 17.79
N GLN A 24 0.35 11.89 16.76
CA GLN A 24 1.18 12.95 16.21
C GLN A 24 1.14 12.87 14.69
N SER A 25 0.16 13.59 14.16
CA SER A 25 0.11 14.16 12.82
C SER A 25 1.52 14.53 12.34
N ARG A 26 2.06 13.74 11.40
CA ARG A 26 3.06 14.23 10.45
C ARG A 26 2.36 14.50 9.14
N GLU A 27 1.69 15.65 9.10
CA GLU A 27 1.53 16.42 7.87
C GLU A 27 2.93 16.60 7.27
N TYR A 28 3.26 15.87 6.21
CA TYR A 28 4.32 16.30 5.31
C TYR A 28 3.77 17.42 4.42
N ARG A 29 3.55 18.58 5.03
CA ARG A 29 3.43 19.85 4.33
C ARG A 29 4.83 20.22 3.86
N GLN A 30 5.19 19.75 2.67
CA GLN A 30 6.39 20.17 1.97
C GLN A 30 6.17 21.62 1.49
N SER A 31 6.34 22.57 2.41
CA SER A 31 6.53 23.97 2.04
C SER A 31 7.82 24.05 1.24
N GLN A 32 7.67 24.36 -0.06
CA GLN A 32 8.74 24.93 -0.86
C GLN A 32 9.13 26.26 -0.22
N GLU A 33 10.15 26.24 0.63
CA GLU A 33 10.81 27.47 1.07
C GLU A 33 11.87 27.85 0.03
N HIS A 34 11.57 28.94 -0.69
CA HIS A 34 12.56 29.78 -1.34
C HIS A 34 13.70 30.10 -0.34
N PRO A 35 14.98 30.09 -0.72
CA PRO A 35 15.99 30.71 0.13
C PRO A 35 15.78 32.24 0.09
N GLU A 36 15.17 32.76 1.16
CA GLU A 36 15.20 34.18 1.50
C GLU A 36 16.66 34.62 1.64
N ALA A 37 17.04 35.63 0.86
CA ALA A 37 18.32 36.28 1.00
C ALA A 37 18.43 36.88 2.40
N GLN A 38 19.44 36.43 3.15
CA GLN A 38 19.81 36.93 4.47
C GLN A 38 19.97 38.46 4.46
N ARG A 39 18.96 39.20 4.90
CA ARG A 39 19.11 40.58 5.39
C ARG A 39 19.58 40.53 6.84
N TYR A 40 20.88 40.32 7.06
CA TYR A 40 21.48 40.68 8.34
C TYR A 40 21.75 42.19 8.36
N SER A 41 20.78 42.93 8.89
CA SER A 41 21.01 44.30 9.38
C SER A 41 21.57 44.19 10.78
N HIS A 42 22.89 44.10 10.91
CA HIS A 42 23.55 44.19 12.21
C HIS A 42 23.81 45.67 12.49
N LYS A 43 22.88 46.35 13.17
CA LYS A 43 23.21 47.62 13.83
C LYS A 43 24.20 47.29 14.95
N GLN A 44 25.45 47.75 14.82
CA GLN A 44 26.41 47.77 15.92
C GLN A 44 26.05 48.95 16.84
N GLU A 45 25.57 48.63 18.03
CA GLU A 45 25.39 49.57 19.13
C GLU A 45 26.72 49.65 19.89
N TYR A 46 27.40 50.81 19.81
CA TYR A 46 28.63 51.08 20.56
C TYR A 46 28.29 51.88 21.84
N PRO A 47 28.85 51.52 23.01
CA PRO A 47 28.66 52.29 24.23
C PRO A 47 29.36 53.67 24.13
N GLN A 48 28.59 54.71 24.44
CA GLN A 48 29.00 56.11 24.50
C GLN A 48 29.94 56.33 25.70
N THR A 49 31.22 56.58 25.46
CA THR A 49 32.09 57.22 26.46
C THR A 49 33.28 57.89 25.79
N PHE A 50 33.05 59.00 25.08
CA PHE A 50 34.11 59.98 24.81
C PHE A 50 33.54 61.40 24.82
N GLN A 51 34.21 62.28 25.59
CA GLN A 51 33.89 63.69 25.77
C GLN A 51 33.55 64.41 24.45
N GLN A 52 32.43 65.11 24.47
CA GLN A 52 32.01 66.01 23.40
C GLN A 52 32.82 67.31 23.51
N SER A 53 33.95 67.39 22.79
CA SER A 53 34.66 68.66 22.62
C SER A 53 33.83 69.59 21.77
N GLN A 54 33.41 70.72 22.34
CA GLN A 54 32.70 71.79 21.63
C GLN A 54 33.59 72.32 20.50
N TYR A 55 33.06 72.31 19.26
CA TYR A 55 33.59 73.08 18.14
C TYR A 55 32.52 74.08 17.66
N PRO A 56 32.95 75.29 17.24
CA PRO A 56 32.08 76.44 17.10
C PRO A 56 31.12 76.32 15.92
N THR A 57 29.90 76.82 16.14
CA THR A 57 28.86 77.00 15.15
C THR A 57 29.22 78.16 14.25
N ASP A 58 30.03 77.94 13.21
CA ASP A 58 30.13 78.86 12.06
C ASP A 58 30.81 78.15 10.88
N ALA A 59 30.00 77.75 9.89
CA ALA A 59 30.29 77.71 8.44
C ALA A 59 29.34 76.72 7.74
N GLN A 60 28.25 77.25 7.18
CA GLN A 60 27.60 76.60 6.03
C GLN A 60 28.61 76.56 4.89
N GLN A 61 29.05 75.38 4.46
CA GLN A 61 29.61 75.16 3.12
C GLN A 61 29.68 73.66 2.81
N GLY A 62 28.79 73.23 1.90
CA GLY A 62 28.93 72.03 1.05
C GLY A 62 29.23 70.70 1.74
N THR A 63 28.20 69.91 2.05
CA THR A 63 28.35 68.45 2.09
C THR A 63 28.58 67.94 0.67
N THR A 64 29.82 67.96 0.18
CA THR A 64 30.20 67.09 -0.95
C THR A 64 30.24 65.67 -0.43
N GLU A 65 29.19 64.90 -0.71
CA GLU A 65 29.23 63.44 -0.60
C GLU A 65 30.38 62.93 -1.49
N PHE A 66 31.46 62.47 -0.86
CA PHE A 66 32.57 61.82 -1.55
C PHE A 66 32.16 60.38 -1.90
N TRP A 67 31.38 60.23 -2.96
CA TRP A 67 31.23 58.94 -3.63
C TRP A 67 32.54 58.64 -4.36
N LEU A 68 33.20 57.53 -4.01
CA LEU A 68 34.29 57.00 -4.82
C LEU A 68 33.71 56.60 -6.18
N ASP A 69 34.31 57.09 -7.26
CA ASP A 69 33.94 56.67 -8.62
C ASP A 69 33.89 55.14 -8.69
N SER A 70 32.79 54.61 -9.21
CA SER A 70 32.61 53.18 -9.40
C SER A 70 33.78 52.63 -10.20
N GLY A 71 34.61 51.80 -9.56
CA GLY A 71 35.78 51.19 -10.19
C GLY A 71 35.42 50.35 -11.41
N ALA A 72 36.42 50.07 -12.24
CA ALA A 72 36.24 49.31 -13.48
C ALA A 72 35.48 48.00 -13.24
N ALA A 73 34.52 47.71 -14.13
CA ALA A 73 33.71 46.51 -14.06
C ALA A 73 34.62 45.27 -13.95
N LEU A 74 34.41 44.48 -12.89
CA LEU A 74 35.16 43.23 -12.72
C LEU A 74 34.90 42.32 -13.93
N PRO A 75 35.94 41.66 -14.47
CA PRO A 75 35.78 40.77 -15.62
C PRO A 75 34.80 39.64 -15.26
N ARG A 76 33.81 39.44 -16.13
CA ARG A 76 32.76 38.44 -15.90
C ARG A 76 33.40 37.05 -15.89
N ARG A 77 33.29 36.35 -14.75
CA ARG A 77 33.91 35.03 -14.55
C ARG A 77 33.08 33.94 -15.23
N GLU A 78 33.36 33.68 -16.50
CA GLU A 78 32.50 32.85 -17.37
C GLU A 78 32.46 31.35 -17.01
N TRP A 79 33.47 30.85 -16.29
CA TRP A 79 33.58 29.43 -15.95
C TRP A 79 32.45 28.92 -15.04
N GLN A 80 31.89 29.78 -14.16
CA GLN A 80 30.81 29.40 -13.24
C GLN A 80 29.43 29.22 -13.89
N HIS A 81 29.18 29.87 -15.04
CA HIS A 81 27.93 29.65 -15.78
C HIS A 81 27.97 28.36 -16.61
N LYS A 82 29.15 27.99 -17.10
CA LYS A 82 29.33 26.84 -18.00
C LYS A 82 29.13 25.47 -17.29
N THR A 83 29.40 25.38 -16.00
CA THR A 83 29.30 24.13 -15.22
C THR A 83 27.97 23.95 -14.49
N ARG A 84 27.23 25.02 -14.20
CA ARG A 84 25.92 24.92 -13.53
C ARG A 84 24.83 24.31 -14.42
N VAL A 85 24.80 24.68 -15.69
CA VAL A 85 23.79 24.23 -16.65
C VAL A 85 23.80 22.70 -16.85
N PRO A 86 24.94 22.03 -17.14
CA PRO A 86 24.93 20.58 -17.36
C PRO A 86 24.56 19.79 -16.10
N VAL A 87 24.93 20.26 -14.91
CA VAL A 87 24.55 19.61 -13.65
C VAL A 87 23.05 19.68 -13.43
N ILE A 88 22.44 20.85 -13.62
CA ILE A 88 20.98 21.02 -13.47
C ILE A 88 20.24 20.12 -14.45
N VAL A 89 20.64 20.12 -15.73
CA VAL A 89 20.01 19.27 -16.76
C VAL A 89 20.20 17.78 -16.47
N GLY A 90 21.38 17.37 -15.99
CA GLY A 90 21.63 15.97 -15.62
C GLY A 90 20.75 15.51 -14.46
N THR A 91 20.64 16.33 -13.40
CA THR A 91 19.81 16.00 -12.23
C THR A 91 18.32 15.95 -12.54
N SER A 92 17.81 16.84 -13.42
CA SER A 92 16.41 16.82 -13.82
C SER A 92 16.07 15.58 -14.65
N ILE A 93 16.94 15.17 -15.58
CA ILE A 93 16.78 13.92 -16.32
C ILE A 93 16.78 12.72 -15.37
N ALA A 94 17.73 12.67 -14.43
CA ALA A 94 17.80 11.59 -13.46
C ALA A 94 16.52 11.49 -12.60
N MET A 95 15.97 12.63 -12.16
CA MET A 95 14.71 12.67 -11.41
C MET A 95 13.53 12.17 -12.24
N VAL A 96 13.43 12.54 -13.52
CA VAL A 96 12.36 12.07 -14.42
C VAL A 96 12.47 10.57 -14.64
N VAL A 97 13.68 10.04 -14.85
CA VAL A 97 13.91 8.60 -14.99
C VAL A 97 13.52 7.86 -13.71
N PHE A 98 13.93 8.36 -12.55
CA PHE A 98 13.57 7.76 -11.26
C PHE A 98 12.07 7.76 -11.01
N ALA A 99 11.40 8.88 -11.31
CA ALA A 99 9.94 8.98 -11.20
C ALA A 99 9.24 7.97 -12.14
N GLY A 100 9.73 7.86 -13.38
CA GLY A 100 9.24 6.86 -14.34
C GLY A 100 9.40 5.43 -13.84
N LEU A 101 10.58 5.07 -13.32
CA LEU A 101 10.85 3.75 -12.75
C LEU A 101 9.98 3.46 -11.52
N ALA A 102 9.77 4.46 -10.66
CA ALA A 102 8.91 4.30 -9.48
C ALA A 102 7.45 4.03 -9.89
N VAL A 103 6.90 4.79 -10.84
CA VAL A 103 5.55 4.54 -11.37
C VAL A 103 5.46 3.16 -12.00
N PHE A 104 6.44 2.78 -12.82
CA PHE A 104 6.49 1.47 -13.45
C PHE A 104 6.51 0.33 -12.42
N ALA A 105 7.31 0.45 -11.36
CA ALA A 105 7.37 -0.53 -10.28
C ALA A 105 6.04 -0.67 -9.53
N ILE A 106 5.34 0.44 -9.27
CA ILE A 106 4.01 0.43 -8.62
C ILE A 106 2.99 -0.32 -9.50
N VAL A 107 2.95 -0.02 -10.80
CA VAL A 107 2.02 -0.66 -11.74
C VAL A 107 2.24 -2.17 -11.82
N LEU A 108 3.51 -2.60 -11.88
CA LEU A 108 3.84 -4.01 -11.85
C LEU A 108 3.45 -4.63 -10.50
N GLY A 109 3.79 -4.01 -9.38
CA GLY A 109 3.50 -4.52 -8.04
C GLY A 109 2.01 -4.75 -7.77
N ILE A 110 1.13 -3.87 -8.27
CA ILE A 110 -0.34 -4.03 -8.13
C ILE A 110 -0.86 -5.21 -8.96
N SER A 111 -0.20 -5.54 -10.07
CA SER A 111 -0.67 -6.59 -10.99
C SER A 111 -0.28 -8.01 -10.56
N TYR A 112 0.69 -8.16 -9.65
CA TYR A 112 1.16 -9.46 -9.17
C TYR A 112 0.57 -9.83 -7.82
N THR A 113 -0.75 -10.08 -7.78
CA THR A 113 -1.32 -10.86 -6.68
C THR A 113 -0.93 -12.33 -6.85
N PRO A 114 -0.47 -13.03 -5.81
CA PRO A 114 -0.23 -14.47 -5.90
C PRO A 114 -1.54 -15.17 -6.26
N GLN A 115 -1.50 -16.04 -7.28
CA GLN A 115 -2.66 -16.80 -7.73
C GLN A 115 -2.38 -18.29 -7.65
N PHE A 116 -3.41 -19.08 -7.37
CA PHE A 116 -3.33 -20.53 -7.38
C PHE A 116 -4.45 -21.14 -8.23
N THR A 117 -4.31 -22.44 -8.54
CA THR A 117 -5.37 -23.21 -9.22
C THR A 117 -6.17 -23.96 -8.17
N ALA A 118 -7.45 -23.63 -8.03
CA ALA A 118 -8.35 -24.32 -7.13
C ALA A 118 -8.91 -25.58 -7.81
N ILE A 119 -8.81 -26.70 -7.10
CA ILE A 119 -9.23 -28.02 -7.54
C ILE A 119 -10.22 -28.55 -6.51
N GLY A 120 -11.28 -29.18 -7.02
CA GLY A 120 -12.18 -29.95 -6.17
C GLY A 120 -13.03 -30.89 -6.98
N GLY A 121 -13.80 -31.71 -6.28
CA GLY A 121 -14.74 -32.60 -6.93
C GLY A 121 -15.90 -33.03 -6.03
N VAL A 122 -16.95 -33.49 -6.66
CA VAL A 122 -18.18 -33.98 -6.02
C VAL A 122 -18.39 -35.42 -6.46
N PRO A 123 -18.51 -36.39 -5.54
CA PRO A 123 -18.86 -37.74 -5.90
C PRO A 123 -20.31 -37.78 -6.38
N VAL A 124 -20.53 -38.47 -7.49
CA VAL A 124 -21.85 -38.62 -8.12
C VAL A 124 -22.12 -40.09 -8.44
N SER A 125 -23.39 -40.42 -8.69
CA SER A 125 -23.72 -41.74 -9.22
C SER A 125 -23.16 -41.89 -10.64
N CYS A 126 -22.52 -43.03 -10.92
CA CYS A 126 -21.98 -43.32 -12.26
C CYS A 126 -23.05 -43.52 -13.33
N GLU A 127 -24.28 -43.83 -12.93
CA GLU A 127 -25.40 -44.06 -13.86
C GLU A 127 -25.98 -42.72 -14.35
N SER A 128 -26.23 -41.78 -13.44
CA SER A 128 -26.90 -40.51 -13.74
C SER A 128 -25.94 -39.33 -13.91
N TRP A 129 -24.70 -39.40 -13.42
CA TRP A 129 -23.78 -38.26 -13.30
C TRP A 129 -24.35 -37.09 -12.47
N GLU A 130 -25.26 -37.42 -11.55
CA GLU A 130 -25.96 -36.46 -10.72
C GLU A 130 -25.85 -36.82 -9.24
N THR A 131 -25.93 -35.81 -8.39
CA THR A 131 -26.09 -35.95 -6.95
C THR A 131 -27.09 -34.94 -6.42
N THR A 132 -27.80 -35.27 -5.34
CA THR A 132 -28.77 -34.38 -4.70
C THR A 132 -28.09 -33.59 -3.58
N ALA A 133 -28.40 -32.30 -3.52
CA ALA A 133 -27.89 -31.38 -2.52
C ALA A 133 -28.98 -30.40 -2.12
N ASN A 134 -29.36 -30.36 -0.84
CA ASN A 134 -30.35 -29.41 -0.28
C ASN A 134 -31.63 -29.27 -1.13
N GLY A 135 -32.16 -30.38 -1.64
CA GLY A 135 -33.38 -30.40 -2.47
C GLY A 135 -33.21 -30.02 -3.94
N GLY A 136 -31.99 -29.78 -4.42
CA GLY A 136 -31.68 -29.61 -5.84
C GLY A 136 -30.68 -30.63 -6.38
N THR A 137 -30.45 -30.61 -7.69
CA THR A 137 -29.58 -31.56 -8.40
C THR A 137 -28.30 -30.87 -8.84
N ILE A 138 -27.16 -31.48 -8.53
CA ILE A 138 -25.84 -31.09 -9.05
C ILE A 138 -25.48 -32.06 -10.18
N SER A 139 -25.18 -31.51 -11.36
CA SER A 139 -24.81 -32.26 -12.57
C SER A 139 -23.58 -31.63 -13.25
N ASP A 140 -23.15 -32.19 -14.37
CA ASP A 140 -22.07 -31.63 -15.20
C ASP A 140 -22.41 -30.26 -15.82
N LYS A 141 -23.68 -29.87 -15.82
CA LYS A 141 -24.12 -28.54 -16.23
C LYS A 141 -24.01 -27.50 -15.11
N THR A 142 -23.80 -27.95 -13.88
CA THR A 142 -23.69 -27.06 -12.73
C THR A 142 -22.35 -26.34 -12.77
N VAL A 143 -22.41 -25.02 -12.56
CA VAL A 143 -21.24 -24.15 -12.54
C VAL A 143 -20.77 -23.97 -11.10
N VAL A 144 -19.47 -24.09 -10.88
CA VAL A 144 -18.83 -23.81 -9.60
C VAL A 144 -18.38 -22.36 -9.58
N THR A 145 -18.79 -21.62 -8.54
CA THR A 145 -18.33 -20.26 -8.31
C THR A 145 -17.62 -20.18 -6.96
N ILE A 146 -16.41 -19.63 -6.98
CA ILE A 146 -15.59 -19.43 -5.79
C ILE A 146 -15.71 -17.97 -5.38
N TYR A 147 -16.12 -17.74 -4.14
CA TYR A 147 -16.20 -16.43 -3.52
C TYR A 147 -15.14 -16.28 -2.44
N SER A 148 -14.71 -15.05 -2.17
CA SER A 148 -14.02 -14.72 -0.94
C SER A 148 -14.99 -14.80 0.24
N GLU A 149 -14.46 -14.93 1.44
CA GLU A 149 -15.23 -14.83 2.68
C GLU A 149 -16.02 -13.50 2.79
N THR A 150 -15.54 -12.44 2.13
CA THR A 150 -16.21 -11.14 2.05
C THR A 150 -17.30 -11.06 0.97
N GLY A 151 -17.58 -12.16 0.25
CA GLY A 151 -18.61 -12.23 -0.80
C GLY A 151 -18.16 -11.77 -2.19
N GLY A 152 -16.88 -11.46 -2.40
CA GLY A 152 -16.35 -11.09 -3.71
C GLY A 152 -16.18 -12.32 -4.59
N LYS A 153 -16.71 -12.30 -5.82
CA LYS A 153 -16.53 -13.39 -6.77
C LYS A 153 -15.06 -13.45 -7.23
N LEU A 154 -14.40 -14.59 -7.04
CA LEU A 154 -12.98 -14.79 -7.37
C LEU A 154 -12.81 -15.56 -8.68
N ALA A 155 -13.51 -16.67 -8.85
CA ALA A 155 -13.38 -17.51 -10.04
C ALA A 155 -14.65 -18.30 -10.32
N THR A 156 -14.76 -18.76 -11.57
CA THR A 156 -15.84 -19.64 -12.03
C THR A 156 -15.24 -20.76 -12.85
N ALA A 157 -15.71 -21.99 -12.63
CA ALA A 157 -15.29 -23.15 -13.40
C ALA A 157 -16.48 -24.09 -13.66
N PRO A 158 -16.53 -24.74 -14.83
CA PRO A 158 -17.49 -25.81 -15.08
C PRO A 158 -17.11 -27.08 -14.29
N LEU A 159 -18.11 -27.95 -14.09
CA LEU A 159 -17.87 -29.31 -13.63
C LEU A 159 -17.62 -30.23 -14.83
N GLU A 160 -16.57 -31.03 -14.73
CA GLU A 160 -16.18 -32.00 -15.73
C GLU A 160 -16.34 -33.42 -15.18
N ARG A 161 -16.85 -34.30 -16.02
CA ARG A 161 -17.01 -35.72 -15.69
C ARG A 161 -15.64 -36.38 -15.63
N HIS A 162 -15.34 -37.00 -14.49
CA HIS A 162 -14.13 -37.77 -14.32
C HIS A 162 -14.48 -39.11 -13.67
N SER A 163 -13.99 -40.20 -14.24
CA SER A 163 -14.13 -41.54 -13.67
C SER A 163 -12.75 -42.04 -13.31
N THR A 164 -12.58 -42.50 -12.07
CA THR A 164 -11.35 -43.18 -11.64
C THR A 164 -11.38 -44.66 -12.07
N GLU A 165 -10.22 -45.29 -12.19
CA GLU A 165 -10.06 -46.71 -12.53
C GLU A 165 -10.81 -47.65 -11.57
N GLN A 166 -11.11 -47.18 -10.36
CA GLN A 166 -11.86 -47.90 -9.32
C GLN A 166 -13.39 -47.76 -9.46
N ASN A 167 -13.90 -47.33 -10.61
CA ASN A 167 -15.33 -47.13 -10.89
C ASN A 167 -16.00 -46.11 -9.94
N GLN A 168 -15.26 -45.09 -9.48
CA GLN A 168 -15.84 -43.95 -8.77
C GLN A 168 -16.02 -42.77 -9.73
N CYS A 169 -17.24 -42.26 -9.83
CA CYS A 169 -17.55 -41.12 -10.67
C CYS A 169 -17.53 -39.85 -9.84
N VAL A 170 -16.75 -38.87 -10.29
CA VAL A 170 -16.60 -37.58 -9.65
C VAL A 170 -16.78 -36.47 -10.69
N LEU A 171 -17.56 -35.46 -10.34
CA LEU A 171 -17.60 -34.20 -11.08
C LEU A 171 -16.48 -33.31 -10.55
N ARG A 172 -15.42 -33.13 -11.33
CA ARG A 172 -14.23 -32.36 -10.93
C ARG A 172 -14.31 -30.95 -11.53
N PHE A 173 -13.85 -29.94 -10.80
CA PHE A 173 -13.60 -28.62 -11.37
C PHE A 173 -12.14 -28.22 -11.19
N SER A 174 -11.69 -27.32 -12.06
CA SER A 174 -10.39 -26.67 -12.02
C SER A 174 -10.56 -25.19 -12.34
N ALA A 175 -10.44 -24.34 -11.32
CA ALA A 175 -10.56 -22.89 -11.46
C ALA A 175 -9.17 -22.26 -11.34
N LYS A 176 -8.70 -21.66 -12.43
CA LYS A 176 -7.40 -20.95 -12.47
C LYS A 176 -7.56 -19.50 -12.03
N GLY A 177 -6.47 -18.92 -11.55
CA GLY A 177 -6.41 -17.49 -11.24
C GLY A 177 -7.12 -17.10 -9.95
N VAL A 178 -7.24 -18.02 -9.00
CA VAL A 178 -7.84 -17.70 -7.68
C VAL A 178 -6.83 -16.89 -6.87
N ASP A 179 -7.24 -15.71 -6.41
CA ASP A 179 -6.42 -14.81 -5.60
C ASP A 179 -6.04 -15.46 -4.25
N ALA A 180 -4.75 -15.73 -4.05
CA ALA A 180 -4.19 -16.37 -2.86
C ALA A 180 -4.07 -15.41 -1.66
N SER A 181 -4.30 -14.10 -1.86
CA SER A 181 -4.23 -13.11 -0.78
C SER A 181 -5.39 -13.19 0.22
N LYS A 182 -6.41 -14.02 -0.05
CA LYS A 182 -7.62 -14.15 0.79
C LYS A 182 -7.44 -15.22 1.87
N SER A 183 -7.98 -14.96 3.06
CA SER A 183 -7.93 -15.85 4.24
C SER A 183 -8.91 -17.02 4.17
N GLY A 184 -10.03 -16.84 3.48
CA GLY A 184 -11.12 -17.81 3.42
C GLY A 184 -11.86 -17.76 2.09
N TYR A 185 -12.38 -18.93 1.68
CA TYR A 185 -13.06 -19.13 0.41
C TYR A 185 -14.39 -19.83 0.66
N VAL A 186 -15.42 -19.44 -0.08
CA VAL A 186 -16.72 -20.13 -0.09
C VAL A 186 -16.95 -20.64 -1.49
N VAL A 187 -17.10 -21.95 -1.63
CA VAL A 187 -17.38 -22.59 -2.91
C VAL A 187 -18.85 -22.85 -3.02
N HIS A 188 -19.46 -22.25 -4.04
CA HIS A 188 -20.84 -22.49 -4.44
C HIS A 188 -20.86 -23.48 -5.60
N LEU A 189 -21.63 -24.54 -5.45
CA LEU A 189 -21.93 -25.49 -6.50
C LEU A 189 -23.36 -25.24 -6.97
N GLY A 190 -23.48 -24.49 -8.07
CA GLY A 190 -24.76 -23.93 -8.48
C GLY A 190 -25.39 -23.09 -7.37
N ASP A 191 -26.71 -23.21 -7.24
CA ASP A 191 -27.49 -22.49 -6.24
C ASP A 191 -27.85 -23.35 -5.01
N THR A 192 -27.45 -24.62 -5.01
CA THR A 192 -27.97 -25.63 -4.07
C THR A 192 -27.03 -25.89 -2.90
N PHE A 193 -25.73 -25.69 -3.09
CA PHE A 193 -24.73 -26.05 -2.08
C PHE A 193 -23.63 -25.00 -1.99
N ALA A 194 -23.33 -24.57 -0.76
CA ALA A 194 -22.23 -23.68 -0.46
C ALA A 194 -21.45 -24.21 0.74
N GLN A 195 -20.13 -24.27 0.64
CA GLN A 195 -19.28 -24.71 1.74
C GLN A 195 -18.03 -23.82 1.87
N PRO A 196 -17.71 -23.34 3.10
CA PRO A 196 -16.44 -22.68 3.36
C PRO A 196 -15.29 -23.68 3.30
N VAL A 197 -14.21 -23.31 2.63
CA VAL A 197 -13.01 -24.12 2.45
C VAL A 197 -11.76 -23.24 2.55
N SER A 198 -10.67 -23.83 3.03
CA SER A 198 -9.38 -23.15 3.05
C SER A 198 -8.73 -23.17 1.67
N GLY A 199 -7.87 -22.18 1.38
CA GLY A 199 -7.12 -22.12 0.12
C GLY A 199 -6.23 -23.35 -0.08
N SER A 200 -5.61 -23.86 0.99
CA SER A 200 -4.77 -25.06 0.94
C SER A 200 -5.54 -26.36 0.69
N ALA A 201 -6.84 -26.40 1.01
CA ALA A 201 -7.71 -27.52 0.64
C ALA A 201 -8.07 -27.45 -0.85
N LEU A 202 -8.35 -26.25 -1.37
CA LEU A 202 -8.60 -26.04 -2.79
C LEU A 202 -7.36 -26.30 -3.65
N GLU A 203 -6.18 -25.89 -3.22
CA GLU A 203 -4.95 -26.13 -3.97
C GLU A 203 -4.60 -27.62 -4.05
N ARG A 204 -4.81 -28.38 -2.96
CA ARG A 204 -4.55 -29.83 -2.91
C ARG A 204 -5.66 -30.67 -3.55
N GLY A 205 -6.84 -30.12 -3.74
CA GLY A 205 -8.03 -30.86 -4.13
C GLY A 205 -8.92 -31.19 -2.93
N VAL A 206 -10.13 -30.64 -2.92
CA VAL A 206 -11.15 -30.92 -1.90
C VAL A 206 -12.29 -31.74 -2.48
N VAL A 207 -12.83 -32.67 -1.68
CA VAL A 207 -14.02 -33.44 -2.05
C VAL A 207 -15.22 -32.88 -1.30
N PHE A 208 -16.19 -32.37 -2.05
CA PHE A 208 -17.46 -31.91 -1.51
C PHE A 208 -18.42 -33.08 -1.43
N ARG A 209 -19.01 -33.32 -0.27
CA ARG A 209 -20.03 -34.34 -0.05
C ARG A 209 -21.33 -33.67 0.34
N PRO A 210 -22.15 -33.25 -0.63
CA PRO A 210 -23.47 -32.73 -0.33
C PRO A 210 -24.26 -33.82 0.39
N THR A 211 -24.82 -33.48 1.55
CA THR A 211 -25.79 -34.33 2.23
C THR A 211 -27.18 -33.97 1.74
N SER A 212 -28.00 -34.99 1.50
CA SER A 212 -29.42 -34.87 1.17
C SER A 212 -30.26 -34.61 2.40
#